data_AF-A0A4P7W2I3-F1
#
_entry.id   AF-A0A4P7W2I3-F1
#
_cell.length_a   1.000
_cell.length_b   1.000
_cell.length_c   1.000
_cell.angle_alpha   90.00
_cell.angle_beta   90.00
_cell.angle_gamma   90.00
#
_symmetry.space_group_name_H-M   'P 1'
#
loop_
_entity.id
_entity.type
_entity.pdbx_description
1 polymer ?
#
loop_
_entity_poly.entity_id
_entity_poly.type
_entity_poly.pdbx_seq_one_letter_code
_entity_poly.pdbx_strand_id
1 'polypeptide(L)'
;MKVTRRFDFNYKPLQPSQSITVTGSVPDRQTFDANTGTYTPDYTLTPLTVRANISVIDLDGIIPSGDINSRLANIRWYATLAGKTSIISTTDPGYIIGAEGSSDAGQIQVRHNIDPALPLTLTFQAEFVDPRTGQIFRFNLSKILRSNTEAASMRFEIDTPPQVIYNPVRHNPLQVITARLSIGKEDIPASQRKFIWEVLRDDGTWSAVGDSLLDYWGEISADGSKLTVDRTLICDSLTVRCLALYDASGNPASQTVTPSTPVRTVTFVRRIPEYWFDMLDAPYNIPRTPYIFPRCEVRDTISILTDSQVSENFDVCWFMATNKAAATLTYQQIGTGIAPRLSTSLMSDSLGGVLALDVTPRQPLKALTVDGCILTVDGKILLVR
;
A
#
# COMPACT_ATOMS: atom_id res chain seq x y z
N MET A 1 -12.83 22.55 -99.68
CA MET A 1 -11.85 22.86 -98.61
C MET A 1 -12.60 22.81 -97.29
N LYS A 2 -12.21 21.95 -96.33
CA LYS A 2 -12.86 21.91 -94.99
C LYS A 2 -12.12 22.84 -94.04
N VAL A 3 -12.83 23.77 -93.42
CA VAL A 3 -12.30 24.57 -92.30
C VAL A 3 -12.68 23.84 -91.02
N THR A 4 -11.68 23.46 -90.23
CA THR A 4 -11.86 22.82 -88.92
C THR A 4 -11.37 23.76 -87.83
N ARG A 5 -12.13 23.87 -86.73
CA ARG A 5 -11.73 24.57 -85.51
C ARG A 5 -11.78 23.59 -84.35
N ARG A 6 -10.67 23.48 -83.62
CA ARG A 6 -10.60 22.71 -82.38
C ARG A 6 -11.26 23.51 -81.26
N PHE A 7 -12.05 22.83 -80.43
CA PHE A 7 -12.50 23.32 -79.13
C PHE A 7 -12.29 22.17 -78.13
N ASP A 8 -11.87 22.51 -76.92
CA ASP A 8 -11.52 21.55 -75.87
C ASP A 8 -12.38 21.81 -74.62
N PHE A 9 -12.55 20.80 -73.76
CA PHE A 9 -13.21 20.95 -72.48
C PHE A 9 -12.29 21.66 -71.47
N ASN A 10 -12.86 22.58 -70.70
CA ASN A 10 -12.17 23.23 -69.59
C ASN A 10 -12.75 22.70 -68.27
N TYR A 11 -12.11 21.69 -67.68
CA TYR A 11 -12.55 21.06 -66.44
C TYR A 11 -12.11 21.86 -65.22
N LYS A 12 -12.97 21.93 -64.20
CA LYS A 12 -12.63 22.47 -62.88
C LYS A 12 -11.65 21.52 -62.17
N PRO A 13 -10.67 22.06 -61.41
CA PRO A 13 -9.75 21.24 -60.64
C PRO A 13 -10.45 20.34 -59.63
N LEU A 14 -9.97 19.10 -59.48
CA LEU A 14 -10.40 18.23 -58.38
C LEU A 14 -9.96 18.80 -57.03
N GLN A 15 -10.80 18.63 -56.02
CA GLN A 15 -10.47 18.97 -54.64
C GLN A 15 -10.24 17.69 -53.84
N PRO A 16 -8.97 17.28 -53.64
CA PRO A 16 -8.67 16.10 -52.84
C PRO A 16 -8.80 16.37 -51.34
N SER A 17 -9.24 15.35 -50.61
CA SER A 17 -9.19 15.28 -49.15
C SER A 17 -8.46 14.00 -48.74
N GLN A 18 -7.62 14.11 -47.71
CA GLN A 18 -6.72 13.04 -47.31
C GLN A 18 -6.59 12.97 -45.78
N SER A 19 -6.63 11.76 -45.22
CA SER A 19 -6.45 11.51 -43.79
C SER A 19 -5.93 10.11 -43.53
N ILE A 20 -5.32 9.86 -42.37
CA ILE A 20 -5.06 8.49 -41.89
C ILE A 20 -5.89 8.26 -40.63
N THR A 21 -6.65 7.16 -40.61
CA THR A 21 -7.49 6.77 -39.46
C THR A 21 -7.17 5.35 -39.02
N VAL A 22 -7.34 5.10 -37.71
CA VAL A 22 -7.38 3.76 -37.16
C VAL A 22 -8.74 3.14 -37.48
N THR A 23 -8.75 1.90 -37.94
CA THR A 23 -9.97 1.15 -38.23
C THR A 23 -10.07 -0.06 -37.30
N GLY A 24 -11.28 -0.35 -36.81
CA GLY A 24 -11.53 -1.42 -35.84
C GLY A 24 -11.39 -0.99 -34.37
N SER A 25 -11.36 -1.96 -33.47
CA SER A 25 -11.38 -1.75 -32.01
C SER A 25 -10.00 -1.68 -31.35
N VAL A 26 -8.92 -1.94 -32.11
CA VAL A 26 -7.56 -1.91 -31.58
C VAL A 26 -7.03 -0.47 -31.66
N PRO A 27 -6.70 0.18 -30.52
CA PRO A 27 -6.15 1.53 -30.52
C PRO A 27 -4.72 1.59 -31.08
N ASP A 28 -4.31 2.75 -31.60
CA ASP A 28 -2.95 3.05 -32.09
C ASP A 28 -1.92 3.35 -30.99
N ARG A 29 -2.29 3.09 -29.74
CA ARG A 29 -1.46 3.28 -28.57
C ARG A 29 -1.44 2.01 -27.72
N GLN A 30 -0.23 1.56 -27.38
CA GLN A 30 -0.01 0.44 -26.48
C GLN A 30 0.47 0.93 -25.11
N THR A 31 0.29 0.08 -24.11
CA THR A 31 0.95 0.18 -22.81
C THR A 31 1.86 -1.03 -22.66
N PHE A 32 3.12 -0.80 -22.32
CA PHE A 32 4.12 -1.81 -22.01
C PHE A 32 4.34 -1.87 -20.50
N ASP A 33 4.11 -3.04 -19.90
CA ASP A 33 4.42 -3.30 -18.51
C ASP A 33 5.86 -3.79 -18.38
N ALA A 34 6.71 -2.94 -17.79
CA ALA A 34 8.14 -3.23 -17.66
C ALA A 34 8.45 -4.42 -16.73
N ASN A 35 7.53 -4.80 -15.84
CA ASN A 35 7.76 -5.92 -14.92
C ASN A 35 7.43 -7.27 -15.56
N THR A 36 6.35 -7.32 -16.34
CA THR A 36 5.89 -8.55 -16.97
C THR A 36 6.39 -8.71 -18.40
N GLY A 37 6.90 -7.64 -19.03
CA GLY A 37 7.34 -7.63 -20.42
C GLY A 37 6.19 -7.72 -21.42
N THR A 38 4.96 -7.41 -21.00
CA THR A 38 3.74 -7.59 -21.80
C THR A 38 3.22 -6.28 -22.38
N TYR A 39 2.49 -6.37 -23.50
CA TYR A 39 1.87 -5.24 -24.19
C TYR A 39 0.35 -5.31 -24.12
N THR A 40 -0.30 -4.17 -23.90
CA THR A 40 -1.77 -4.05 -23.93
C THR A 40 -2.20 -2.88 -24.83
N PRO A 41 -2.96 -3.12 -25.91
CA PRO A 41 -3.20 -4.42 -26.56
C PRO A 41 -1.91 -5.02 -27.14
N ASP A 42 -1.85 -6.32 -27.36
CA ASP A 42 -0.75 -7.00 -28.06
C ASP A 42 -1.07 -7.13 -29.56
N TYR A 43 -0.32 -6.42 -30.41
CA TYR A 43 -0.51 -6.41 -31.86
C TYR A 43 -0.10 -7.71 -32.55
N THR A 44 0.70 -8.56 -31.90
CA THR A 44 1.02 -9.90 -32.43
C THR A 44 -0.18 -10.84 -32.38
N LEU A 45 -1.06 -10.63 -31.39
CA LEU A 45 -2.29 -11.40 -31.17
C LEU A 45 -3.50 -10.73 -31.84
N THR A 46 -3.66 -9.42 -31.65
CA THR A 46 -4.76 -8.64 -32.23
C THR A 46 -4.20 -7.42 -32.98
N PRO A 47 -3.94 -7.55 -34.31
CA PRO A 47 -3.28 -6.52 -35.11
C PRO A 47 -4.02 -5.18 -35.13
N LEU A 48 -3.26 -4.09 -35.10
CA LEU A 48 -3.77 -2.74 -35.36
C LEU A 48 -4.03 -2.58 -36.85
N THR A 49 -5.21 -2.07 -37.23
CA THR A 49 -5.51 -1.73 -38.63
C THR A 49 -5.55 -0.21 -38.81
N VAL A 50 -4.85 0.28 -39.82
CA VAL A 50 -4.77 1.71 -40.17
C VAL A 50 -5.13 1.86 -41.64
N ARG A 51 -5.93 2.87 -42.00
CA ARG A 51 -6.31 3.18 -43.37
C ARG A 51 -6.03 4.64 -43.71
N ALA A 52 -5.35 4.87 -44.83
CA ALA A 52 -5.30 6.18 -45.46
C ALA A 52 -6.60 6.39 -46.25
N ASN A 53 -7.43 7.36 -45.88
CA ASN A 53 -8.66 7.67 -46.61
C ASN A 53 -8.37 8.82 -47.58
N ILE A 54 -8.50 8.54 -48.86
CA ILE A 54 -8.31 9.51 -49.94
C ILE A 54 -9.65 9.68 -50.66
N SER A 55 -10.15 10.90 -50.70
CA SER A 55 -11.36 11.24 -51.43
C SER A 55 -11.14 12.45 -52.33
N VAL A 56 -11.99 12.60 -53.34
CA VAL A 56 -11.98 13.76 -54.23
C VAL A 56 -13.40 14.30 -54.41
N ILE A 57 -13.50 15.60 -54.60
CA ILE A 57 -14.72 16.28 -55.04
C ILE A 57 -14.50 16.75 -56.48
N ASP A 58 -15.41 16.34 -57.37
CA ASP A 58 -15.49 16.81 -58.75
C ASP A 58 -16.69 17.74 -58.93
N LEU A 59 -16.42 19.02 -59.16
CA LEU A 59 -17.44 20.05 -59.38
C LEU A 59 -18.14 19.98 -60.73
N ASP A 60 -17.60 19.21 -61.68
CA ASP A 60 -18.19 18.97 -63.00
C ASP A 60 -18.98 17.65 -63.05
N GLY A 61 -18.95 16.84 -61.98
CA GLY A 61 -19.77 15.65 -61.81
C GLY A 61 -19.42 14.46 -62.71
N ILE A 62 -18.23 14.46 -63.31
CA ILE A 62 -17.79 13.39 -64.21
C ILE A 62 -17.23 12.21 -63.40
N ILE A 63 -16.51 12.51 -62.33
CA ILE A 63 -15.98 11.53 -61.39
C ILE A 63 -16.91 11.50 -60.17
N PRO A 64 -17.37 10.31 -59.72
CA PRO A 64 -18.11 10.20 -58.46
C PRO A 64 -17.27 10.79 -57.31
N SER A 65 -17.84 11.79 -56.64
CA SER A 65 -17.20 12.40 -55.47
C SER A 65 -17.26 11.44 -54.29
N GLY A 66 -16.16 11.34 -53.54
CA GLY A 66 -16.03 10.40 -52.42
C GLY A 66 -14.72 9.61 -52.44
N ASP A 67 -14.71 8.47 -51.75
CA ASP A 67 -13.55 7.57 -51.62
C ASP A 67 -13.04 7.12 -52.99
N ILE A 68 -11.74 7.29 -53.20
CA ILE A 68 -11.06 6.92 -54.45
C ILE A 68 -9.99 5.87 -54.24
N ASN A 69 -9.92 5.27 -53.06
CA ASN A 69 -8.86 4.35 -52.66
C ASN A 69 -8.65 3.19 -53.64
N SER A 70 -9.74 2.60 -54.16
CA SER A 70 -9.67 1.53 -55.16
C SER A 70 -9.13 1.97 -56.52
N ARG A 71 -8.99 3.28 -56.76
CA ARG A 71 -8.46 3.88 -58.00
C ARG A 71 -7.07 4.50 -57.81
N LEU A 72 -6.49 4.36 -56.63
CA LEU A 72 -5.11 4.77 -56.39
C LEU A 72 -4.15 3.80 -57.08
N ALA A 73 -3.05 4.35 -57.59
CA ALA A 73 -1.95 3.62 -58.16
C ALA A 73 -0.68 3.81 -57.32
N ASN A 74 0.28 2.90 -57.48
CA ASN A 74 1.61 3.00 -56.85
C ASN A 74 1.54 3.10 -55.32
N ILE A 75 0.64 2.32 -54.70
CA ILE A 75 0.46 2.35 -53.25
C ILE A 75 1.71 1.80 -52.56
N ARG A 76 2.31 2.60 -51.67
CA ARG A 76 3.47 2.22 -50.87
C ARG A 76 3.32 2.64 -49.44
N TRP A 77 3.67 1.74 -48.52
CA TRP A 77 3.85 2.05 -47.11
C TRP A 77 5.32 2.00 -46.75
N TYR A 78 5.75 2.90 -45.87
CA TYR A 78 7.09 2.92 -45.32
C TYR A 78 7.03 2.92 -43.80
N ALA A 79 7.95 2.20 -43.19
CA ALA A 79 8.20 2.19 -41.76
C ALA A 79 9.45 3.01 -41.47
N THR A 80 9.33 4.01 -40.60
CA THR A 80 10.48 4.74 -40.05
C THR A 80 10.65 4.40 -38.58
N LEU A 81 11.79 3.80 -38.26
CA LEU A 81 12.21 3.38 -36.92
C LEU A 81 13.59 3.97 -36.64
N ALA A 82 13.79 4.62 -35.50
CA ALA A 82 15.07 5.23 -35.12
C ALA A 82 15.70 6.13 -36.21
N GLY A 83 14.87 6.86 -36.97
CA GLY A 83 15.32 7.72 -38.06
C GLY A 83 15.71 6.99 -39.36
N LYS A 84 15.59 5.66 -39.44
CA LYS A 84 15.79 4.87 -40.66
C LYS A 84 14.44 4.55 -41.29
N THR A 85 14.24 5.00 -42.53
CA THR A 85 13.03 4.72 -43.32
C THR A 85 13.27 3.53 -44.24
N SER A 86 12.34 2.58 -44.23
CA SER A 86 12.35 1.40 -45.09
C SER A 86 10.98 1.19 -45.73
N ILE A 87 10.95 0.70 -46.97
CA ILE A 87 9.69 0.32 -47.63
C ILE A 87 9.16 -0.97 -47.02
N ILE A 88 7.87 -1.01 -46.74
CA ILE A 88 7.20 -2.21 -46.23
C ILE A 88 6.88 -3.10 -47.42
N SER A 89 7.49 -4.29 -47.44
CA SER A 89 7.22 -5.30 -48.47
C SER A 89 5.90 -6.01 -48.18
N THR A 90 5.21 -6.49 -49.22
CA THR A 90 4.05 -7.38 -49.08
C THR A 90 4.38 -8.72 -48.45
N THR A 91 5.67 -9.07 -48.35
CA THR A 91 6.17 -10.30 -47.71
C THR A 91 6.66 -10.09 -46.28
N ASP A 92 6.58 -8.86 -45.74
CA ASP A 92 7.01 -8.58 -44.37
C ASP A 92 6.01 -9.18 -43.37
N PRO A 93 6.38 -10.16 -42.53
CA PRO A 93 5.45 -10.78 -41.59
C PRO A 93 4.91 -9.81 -40.53
N GLY A 94 5.60 -8.68 -40.31
CA GLY A 94 5.19 -7.64 -39.39
C GLY A 94 4.02 -6.79 -39.89
N TYR A 95 3.63 -6.92 -41.17
CA TYR A 95 2.58 -6.10 -41.78
C TYR A 95 1.69 -6.89 -42.74
N ILE A 96 0.45 -6.42 -42.96
CA ILE A 96 -0.41 -6.87 -44.07
C ILE A 96 -0.94 -5.63 -44.78
N ILE A 97 -0.61 -5.48 -46.06
CA ILE A 97 -1.03 -4.34 -46.87
C ILE A 97 -2.31 -4.71 -47.64
N GLY A 98 -3.30 -3.82 -47.62
CA GLY A 98 -4.53 -3.98 -48.40
C GLY A 98 -4.24 -3.95 -49.90
N ALA A 99 -4.89 -4.82 -50.66
CA ALA A 99 -4.62 -4.99 -52.08
C ALA A 99 -4.97 -3.72 -52.89
N GLU A 100 -4.08 -3.29 -53.77
CA GLU A 100 -4.35 -2.23 -54.74
C GLU A 100 -5.54 -2.62 -55.64
N GLY A 101 -6.38 -1.65 -55.99
CA GLY A 101 -7.61 -1.92 -56.75
C GLY A 101 -8.80 -2.45 -55.93
N SER A 102 -8.61 -2.75 -54.64
CA SER A 102 -9.68 -3.27 -53.76
C SER A 102 -10.33 -2.18 -52.88
N SER A 103 -11.40 -2.54 -52.16
CA SER A 103 -12.00 -1.68 -51.12
C SER A 103 -11.06 -1.38 -49.95
N ASP A 104 -10.01 -2.19 -49.79
CA ASP A 104 -9.04 -2.12 -48.71
C ASP A 104 -7.74 -1.45 -49.17
N ALA A 105 -7.69 -0.97 -50.41
CA ALA A 105 -6.56 -0.21 -50.92
C ALA A 105 -6.24 0.96 -49.96
N GLY A 106 -4.97 1.12 -49.60
CA GLY A 106 -4.55 2.11 -48.60
C GLY A 106 -4.73 1.68 -47.15
N GLN A 107 -5.11 0.44 -46.87
CA GLN A 107 -5.07 -0.17 -45.54
C GLN A 107 -3.73 -0.84 -45.26
N ILE A 108 -3.29 -0.82 -44.00
CA ILE A 108 -2.19 -1.62 -43.48
C ILE A 108 -2.56 -2.17 -42.09
N GLN A 109 -2.26 -3.45 -41.84
CA GLN A 109 -2.30 -4.04 -40.51
C GLN A 109 -0.88 -4.14 -39.96
N VAL A 110 -0.70 -3.79 -38.69
CA VAL A 110 0.57 -3.90 -37.95
C VAL A 110 0.48 -5.09 -37.00
N ARG A 111 1.39 -6.06 -37.14
CA ARG A 111 1.37 -7.37 -36.45
C ARG A 111 2.52 -7.56 -35.44
N HIS A 112 3.12 -6.47 -35.00
CA HIS A 112 4.18 -6.48 -34.00
C HIS A 112 4.03 -5.30 -33.05
N ASN A 113 4.51 -5.48 -31.83
CA ASN A 113 4.44 -4.47 -30.79
C ASN A 113 5.46 -3.36 -31.03
N ILE A 114 5.11 -2.15 -30.57
CA ILE A 114 5.95 -0.96 -30.68
C ILE A 114 6.76 -0.82 -29.41
N ASP A 115 8.08 -0.86 -29.53
CA ASP A 115 8.99 -0.61 -28.41
C ASP A 115 8.76 0.82 -27.87
N PRO A 116 8.54 1.01 -26.56
CA PRO A 116 8.36 2.33 -25.96
C PRO A 116 9.51 3.31 -26.24
N ALA A 117 10.74 2.82 -26.43
CA ALA A 117 11.91 3.63 -26.77
C ALA A 117 12.00 3.96 -28.27
N LEU A 118 11.32 3.19 -29.15
CA LEU A 118 11.43 3.31 -30.60
C LEU A 118 10.04 3.46 -31.25
N PRO A 119 9.44 4.67 -31.23
CA PRO A 119 8.19 4.94 -31.94
C PRO A 119 8.28 4.60 -33.43
N LEU A 120 7.24 3.96 -33.97
CA LEU A 120 7.12 3.64 -35.38
C LEU A 120 6.35 4.75 -36.11
N THR A 121 6.94 5.33 -37.16
CA THR A 121 6.21 6.23 -38.06
C THR A 121 5.87 5.51 -39.36
N LEU A 122 4.58 5.31 -39.61
CA LEU A 122 4.07 4.81 -40.88
C LEU A 122 3.89 5.97 -41.86
N THR A 123 4.41 5.84 -43.08
CA THR A 123 4.23 6.82 -44.15
C THR A 123 3.54 6.16 -45.34
N PHE A 124 2.42 6.72 -45.78
CA PHE A 124 1.65 6.26 -46.93
C PHE A 124 1.97 7.14 -48.15
N GLN A 125 2.25 6.52 -49.28
CA GLN A 125 2.40 7.18 -50.57
C GLN A 125 1.50 6.51 -51.61
N ALA A 126 0.81 7.33 -52.41
CA ALA A 126 0.02 6.85 -53.54
C ALA A 126 -0.14 7.95 -54.60
N GLU A 127 -0.53 7.55 -55.80
CA GLU A 127 -0.81 8.45 -56.91
C GLU A 127 -2.25 8.25 -57.42
N PHE A 128 -2.86 9.32 -57.90
CA PHE A 128 -4.13 9.28 -58.61
C PHE A 128 -4.03 10.07 -59.89
N VAL A 129 -4.44 9.48 -61.01
CA VAL A 129 -4.47 10.13 -62.32
C VAL A 129 -5.90 10.60 -62.59
N ASP A 130 -6.11 11.90 -62.75
CA ASP A 130 -7.41 12.45 -63.17
C ASP A 130 -7.67 12.03 -64.63
N PRO A 131 -8.66 11.15 -64.88
CA PRO A 131 -8.94 10.66 -66.24
C PRO A 131 -9.40 11.76 -67.21
N ARG A 132 -9.81 12.93 -66.71
CA ARG A 132 -10.32 14.05 -67.53
C ARG A 132 -9.20 14.91 -68.10
N THR A 133 -8.13 15.08 -67.34
CA THR A 133 -7.03 16.02 -67.64
C THR A 133 -5.68 15.34 -67.80
N GLY A 134 -5.54 14.10 -67.31
CA GLY A 134 -4.25 13.41 -67.19
C GLY A 134 -3.38 13.92 -66.04
N GLN A 135 -3.88 14.83 -65.19
CA GLN A 135 -3.13 15.36 -64.05
C GLN A 135 -2.88 14.28 -63.00
N ILE A 136 -1.66 14.21 -62.48
CA ILE A 136 -1.25 13.28 -61.42
C ILE A 136 -1.28 13.98 -60.06
N PHE A 137 -2.08 13.47 -59.14
CA PHE A 137 -2.10 13.83 -57.73
C PHE A 137 -1.23 12.85 -56.93
N ARG A 138 -0.38 13.37 -56.06
CA ARG A 138 0.47 12.56 -55.17
C ARG A 138 0.05 12.79 -53.73
N PHE A 139 -0.20 11.70 -53.02
CA PHE A 139 -0.58 11.72 -51.62
C PHE A 139 0.60 11.23 -50.78
N ASN A 140 0.92 11.98 -49.72
CA ASN A 140 1.95 11.63 -48.76
C ASN A 140 1.43 11.95 -47.36
N LEU A 141 1.16 10.91 -46.58
CA LEU A 141 0.56 11.00 -45.25
C LEU A 141 1.42 10.24 -44.26
N SER A 142 1.45 10.67 -43.00
CA SER A 142 2.17 9.96 -41.94
C SER A 142 1.33 9.79 -40.67
N LYS A 143 1.58 8.69 -39.95
CA LYS A 143 0.97 8.37 -38.66
C LYS A 143 2.00 7.74 -37.75
N ILE A 144 2.12 8.27 -36.54
CA ILE A 144 3.04 7.74 -35.52
C ILE A 144 2.26 6.78 -34.61
N LEU A 145 2.83 5.61 -34.36
CA LEU A 145 2.38 4.61 -33.40
C LEU A 145 3.33 4.63 -32.20
N ARG A 146 2.78 4.51 -30.98
CA ARG A 146 3.55 4.63 -29.73
C ARG A 146 3.12 3.61 -28.68
N SER A 147 4.06 3.21 -27.85
CA SER A 147 3.80 2.52 -26.59
C SER A 147 4.24 3.40 -25.41
N ASN A 148 3.47 3.40 -24.32
CA ASN A 148 3.88 4.03 -23.06
C ASN A 148 4.43 2.96 -22.12
N THR A 149 5.49 3.26 -21.37
CA THR A 149 5.95 2.40 -20.28
C THR A 149 5.14 2.66 -19.02
N GLU A 150 4.52 1.62 -18.48
CA GLU A 150 3.95 1.63 -17.13
C GLU A 150 4.88 0.86 -16.19
N ALA A 151 5.46 1.57 -15.23
CA ALA A 151 6.22 0.94 -14.16
C ALA A 151 5.30 0.75 -12.96
N ALA A 152 5.07 -0.50 -12.55
CA ALA A 152 4.35 -0.76 -11.31
C ALA A 152 5.11 -0.12 -10.12
N SER A 153 4.37 0.57 -9.26
CA SER A 153 4.95 1.19 -8.08
C SER A 153 5.21 0.15 -6.99
N MET A 154 6.35 0.31 -6.31
CA MET A 154 6.65 -0.46 -5.12
C MET A 154 5.79 0.05 -3.97
N ARG A 155 5.18 -0.87 -3.23
CA ARG A 155 4.34 -0.58 -2.07
C ARG A 155 4.88 -1.31 -0.85
N PHE A 156 5.16 -0.56 0.21
CA PHE A 156 5.58 -1.09 1.50
C PHE A 156 4.50 -0.83 2.55
N GLU A 157 4.09 -1.89 3.25
CA GLU A 157 3.04 -1.84 4.27
C GLU A 157 3.36 -2.71 5.47
N ILE A 158 2.73 -2.36 6.59
CA ILE A 158 2.60 -3.19 7.77
C ILE A 158 1.11 -3.32 8.12
N ASP A 159 0.71 -4.44 8.70
CA ASP A 159 -0.69 -4.76 9.03
C ASP A 159 -1.19 -4.14 10.35
N THR A 160 -0.49 -3.11 10.85
CA THR A 160 -0.77 -2.48 12.14
C THR A 160 -0.86 -0.96 11.99
N PRO A 161 -1.82 -0.28 12.63
CA PRO A 161 -1.93 1.18 12.56
C PRO A 161 -0.72 1.86 13.21
N PRO A 162 -0.43 3.14 12.86
CA PRO A 162 0.73 3.86 13.40
C PRO A 162 0.74 4.02 14.92
N GLN A 163 -0.43 3.96 15.56
CA GLN A 163 -0.56 3.98 17.01
C GLN A 163 -1.55 2.91 17.48
N VAL A 164 -1.18 2.19 18.53
CA VAL A 164 -1.99 1.14 19.15
C VAL A 164 -2.10 1.40 20.65
N ILE A 165 -3.33 1.50 21.16
CA ILE A 165 -3.58 1.57 22.61
C ILE A 165 -3.72 0.14 23.14
N TYR A 166 -2.88 -0.21 24.10
CA TYR A 166 -2.90 -1.49 24.79
C TYR A 166 -3.57 -1.35 26.16
N ASN A 167 -4.75 -1.99 26.30
CA ASN A 167 -5.40 -2.17 27.60
C ASN A 167 -5.00 -3.54 28.17
N PRO A 168 -4.18 -3.60 29.23
CA PRO A 168 -3.70 -4.86 29.79
C PRO A 168 -4.80 -5.73 30.41
N VAL A 169 -5.97 -5.16 30.69
CA VAL A 169 -7.11 -5.88 31.28
C VAL A 169 -7.92 -6.65 30.22
N ARG A 170 -7.92 -6.17 28.97
CA ARG A 170 -8.86 -6.62 27.92
C ARG A 170 -8.19 -7.11 26.65
N HIS A 171 -7.02 -6.59 26.31
CA HIS A 171 -6.36 -6.89 25.05
C HIS A 171 -5.38 -8.06 25.21
N ASN A 172 -5.23 -8.85 24.14
CA ASN A 172 -4.28 -9.96 24.09
C ASN A 172 -2.86 -9.48 24.47
N PRO A 173 -2.08 -10.17 25.30
CA PRO A 173 -0.72 -9.75 25.62
C PRO A 173 0.18 -9.68 24.38
N LEU A 174 0.02 -10.61 23.44
CA LEU A 174 0.86 -10.67 22.23
C LEU A 174 0.22 -9.93 21.04
N GLN A 175 1.02 -9.22 20.27
CA GLN A 175 0.63 -8.68 18.97
C GLN A 175 1.69 -8.98 17.91
N VAL A 176 1.26 -9.57 16.81
CA VAL A 176 2.12 -9.82 15.64
C VAL A 176 1.91 -8.69 14.64
N ILE A 177 3.00 -8.08 14.19
CA ILE A 177 3.04 -7.12 13.10
C ILE A 177 3.67 -7.80 11.89
N THR A 178 3.00 -7.77 10.74
CA THR A 178 3.48 -8.35 9.48
C THR A 178 3.86 -7.24 8.51
N ALA A 179 5.09 -7.26 8.02
CA ALA A 179 5.62 -6.39 6.98
C ALA A 179 5.48 -7.03 5.59
N ARG A 180 5.06 -6.23 4.61
CA ARG A 180 4.82 -6.65 3.23
C ARG A 180 5.42 -5.65 2.25
N LEU A 181 6.18 -6.16 1.29
CA LEU A 181 6.75 -5.39 0.19
C LEU A 181 6.29 -6.01 -1.14
N SER A 182 5.63 -5.21 -1.97
CA SER A 182 5.04 -5.66 -3.23
C SER A 182 5.37 -4.72 -4.38
N ILE A 183 5.40 -5.25 -5.60
CA ILE A 183 5.48 -4.48 -6.85
C ILE A 183 4.22 -4.81 -7.65
N GLY A 184 3.39 -3.80 -7.90
CA GLY A 184 2.07 -4.02 -8.49
C GLY A 184 1.18 -4.86 -7.56
N LYS A 185 0.73 -6.03 -8.04
CA LYS A 185 -0.15 -6.94 -7.28
C LYS A 185 0.60 -8.10 -6.59
N GLU A 186 1.88 -8.27 -6.90
CA GLU A 186 2.68 -9.41 -6.46
C GLU A 186 3.60 -9.04 -5.29
N ASP A 187 3.77 -9.99 -4.37
CA ASP A 187 4.71 -9.86 -3.28
C ASP A 187 6.12 -10.17 -3.73
N ILE A 188 7.07 -9.32 -3.33
CA ILE A 188 8.48 -9.53 -3.62
C ILE A 188 8.95 -10.76 -2.82
N PRO A 189 9.59 -11.77 -3.41
CA PRO A 189 10.01 -12.96 -2.68
C PRO A 189 11.06 -12.64 -1.60
N ALA A 190 11.15 -13.49 -0.57
CA ALA A 190 12.10 -13.31 0.54
C ALA A 190 13.57 -13.22 0.11
N SER A 191 13.93 -13.80 -1.05
CA SER A 191 15.28 -13.72 -1.62
C SER A 191 15.67 -12.33 -2.12
N GLN A 192 14.70 -11.45 -2.39
CA GLN A 192 14.91 -10.12 -2.99
C GLN A 192 14.60 -8.97 -2.03
N ARG A 193 14.12 -9.27 -0.82
CA ARG A 193 13.76 -8.26 0.18
C ARG A 193 14.46 -8.52 1.50
N LYS A 194 14.66 -7.46 2.28
CA LYS A 194 15.09 -7.56 3.68
C LYS A 194 14.34 -6.54 4.50
N PHE A 195 13.76 -6.99 5.60
CA PHE A 195 13.13 -6.13 6.59
C PHE A 195 14.08 -5.90 7.75
N ILE A 196 14.16 -4.67 8.23
CA ILE A 196 14.97 -4.28 9.39
C ILE A 196 14.02 -3.66 10.40
N TRP A 197 13.93 -4.26 11.58
CA TRP A 197 13.14 -3.74 12.69
C TRP A 197 14.05 -2.99 13.64
N GLU A 198 13.67 -1.76 13.95
CA GLU A 198 14.38 -0.89 14.89
C GLU A 198 13.44 -0.38 15.96
N VAL A 199 13.98 -0.11 17.14
CA VAL A 199 13.27 0.46 18.29
C VAL A 199 13.85 1.83 18.61
N LEU A 200 12.97 2.77 18.96
CA LEU A 200 13.35 4.09 19.44
C LEU A 200 13.81 3.98 20.90
N ARG A 201 15.03 4.43 21.18
CA ARG A 201 15.64 4.44 22.51
C ARG A 201 15.32 5.75 23.25
N ASP A 202 15.53 5.74 24.56
CA ASP A 202 15.25 6.90 25.43
C ASP A 202 16.11 8.13 25.10
N ASP A 203 17.27 7.94 24.47
CA ASP A 203 18.14 9.01 23.97
C ASP A 203 17.69 9.60 22.62
N GLY A 204 16.58 9.10 22.05
CA GLY A 204 16.03 9.50 20.76
C GLY A 204 16.66 8.82 19.55
N THR A 205 17.60 7.89 19.76
CA THR A 205 18.23 7.14 18.67
C THR A 205 17.44 5.88 18.29
N TRP A 206 17.70 5.38 17.08
CA TRP A 206 17.16 4.10 16.61
C TRP A 206 18.27 3.05 16.61
N SER A 207 17.97 1.85 17.09
CA SER A 207 18.86 0.68 16.99
C SER A 207 18.06 -0.55 16.57
N ALA A 208 18.72 -1.60 16.07
CA ALA A 208 17.99 -2.81 15.71
C ALA A 208 17.35 -3.47 16.94
N VAL A 209 16.18 -4.06 16.73
CA VAL A 209 15.50 -4.87 17.74
C VAL A 209 16.30 -6.16 17.91
N GLY A 210 16.70 -6.45 19.15
CA GLY A 210 17.54 -7.60 19.51
C GLY A 210 18.99 -7.24 19.76
N ASP A 211 19.42 -6.00 19.50
CA ASP A 211 20.78 -5.54 19.81
C ASP A 211 20.99 -5.30 21.32
N SER A 212 19.90 -5.12 22.08
CA SER A 212 19.94 -4.87 23.51
C SER A 212 19.19 -5.94 24.30
N LEU A 213 19.68 -6.27 25.49
CA LEU A 213 18.94 -7.08 26.46
C LEU A 213 17.60 -6.44 26.86
N LEU A 214 17.42 -5.13 26.66
CA LEU A 214 16.16 -4.43 26.90
C LEU A 214 15.08 -4.72 25.84
N ASP A 215 15.41 -5.45 24.76
CA ASP A 215 14.47 -5.82 23.71
C ASP A 215 13.69 -7.11 24.04
N TYR A 216 13.65 -7.48 25.32
CA TYR A 216 12.96 -8.67 25.85
C TYR A 216 11.44 -8.72 25.61
N TRP A 217 10.87 -7.61 25.11
CA TRP A 217 9.46 -7.51 24.71
C TRP A 217 9.20 -8.04 23.30
N GLY A 218 10.22 -8.28 22.47
CA GLY A 218 10.04 -8.48 21.02
C GLY A 218 10.79 -9.69 20.46
N GLU A 219 10.18 -10.35 19.47
CA GLU A 219 10.82 -11.42 18.69
C GLU A 219 10.55 -11.23 17.19
N ILE A 220 11.60 -11.30 16.37
CA ILE A 220 11.52 -11.19 14.91
C ILE A 220 11.50 -12.59 14.29
N SER A 221 10.64 -12.83 13.29
CA SER A 221 10.64 -14.07 12.53
C SER A 221 11.95 -14.28 11.76
N ALA A 222 12.30 -15.54 11.46
CA ALA A 222 13.54 -15.88 10.75
C ALA A 222 13.70 -15.18 9.38
N ASP A 223 12.59 -14.87 8.70
CA ASP A 223 12.57 -14.15 7.42
C ASP A 223 12.43 -12.62 7.57
N GLY A 224 12.38 -12.11 8.80
CA GLY A 224 12.23 -10.69 9.13
C GLY A 224 10.83 -10.12 8.88
N SER A 225 9.90 -10.88 8.30
CA SER A 225 8.59 -10.37 7.89
C SER A 225 7.65 -10.09 9.07
N LYS A 226 7.91 -10.65 10.25
CA LYS A 226 7.06 -10.48 11.42
C LYS A 226 7.85 -10.01 12.64
N LEU A 227 7.26 -9.09 13.38
CA LEU A 227 7.67 -8.72 14.74
C LEU A 227 6.53 -9.09 15.70
N THR A 228 6.80 -9.98 16.65
CA THR A 228 5.88 -10.32 17.74
C THR A 228 6.24 -9.49 18.96
N VAL A 229 5.30 -8.68 19.45
CA VAL A 229 5.46 -7.81 20.60
C VAL A 229 4.65 -8.37 21.77
N ASP A 230 5.32 -8.66 22.89
CA ASP A 230 4.69 -8.87 24.20
C ASP A 230 4.39 -7.51 24.83
N ARG A 231 3.14 -7.11 24.74
CA ARG A 231 2.62 -5.83 25.22
C ARG A 231 2.58 -5.76 26.75
N THR A 232 2.79 -6.86 27.47
CA THR A 232 2.93 -6.82 28.94
C THR A 232 4.29 -6.26 29.37
N LEU A 233 5.26 -6.21 28.45
CA LEU A 233 6.67 -5.90 28.69
C LEU A 233 7.12 -4.54 28.12
N ILE A 234 6.21 -3.78 27.47
CA ILE A 234 6.52 -2.52 26.77
C ILE A 234 6.63 -1.28 27.67
N CYS A 235 6.66 -1.45 28.99
CA CYS A 235 6.59 -0.35 29.94
C CYS A 235 5.33 0.54 29.70
N ASP A 236 5.53 1.85 29.54
CA ASP A 236 4.45 2.83 29.29
C ASP A 236 4.20 3.03 27.79
N SER A 237 5.26 3.02 26.98
CA SER A 237 5.16 3.03 25.53
C SER A 237 6.37 2.38 24.86
N LEU A 238 6.14 1.86 23.66
CA LEU A 238 7.16 1.28 22.81
C LEU A 238 6.96 1.81 21.39
N THR A 239 8.00 2.36 20.79
CA THR A 239 7.96 2.80 19.39
C THR A 239 8.96 2.00 18.57
N VAL A 240 8.44 1.33 17.53
CA VAL A 240 9.23 0.52 16.60
C VAL A 240 9.02 1.01 15.17
N ARG A 241 10.00 0.80 14.31
CA ARG A 241 9.87 1.00 12.87
C ARG A 241 10.39 -0.19 12.10
N CYS A 242 9.83 -0.42 10.93
CA CYS A 242 10.30 -1.39 9.97
C CYS A 242 10.79 -0.65 8.73
N LEU A 243 12.01 -0.95 8.29
CA LEU A 243 12.56 -0.50 7.02
C LEU A 243 12.58 -1.66 6.03
N ALA A 244 12.30 -1.37 4.77
CA ALA A 244 12.29 -2.37 3.71
C ALA A 244 13.39 -2.09 2.67
N LEU A 245 14.31 -3.03 2.53
CA LEU A 245 15.32 -3.05 1.47
C LEU A 245 14.90 -4.00 0.36
N TYR A 246 15.18 -3.62 -0.89
CA TYR A 246 14.88 -4.38 -2.09
C TYR A 246 16.09 -4.46 -3.00
N ASP A 247 16.35 -5.64 -3.53
CA ASP A 247 17.29 -5.86 -4.62
C ASP A 247 16.73 -6.88 -5.62
N ALA A 248 16.47 -6.44 -6.85
CA ALA A 248 16.00 -7.29 -7.93
C ALA A 248 16.95 -8.46 -8.24
N SER A 249 18.25 -8.29 -7.96
CA SER A 249 19.30 -9.28 -8.22
C SER A 249 19.36 -10.39 -7.15
N GLY A 250 18.58 -10.27 -6.07
CA GLY A 250 18.51 -11.30 -5.03
C GLY A 250 19.60 -11.18 -3.95
N ASN A 251 20.21 -10.01 -3.76
CA ASN A 251 21.13 -9.73 -2.66
C ASN A 251 20.69 -8.49 -1.84
N PRO A 252 19.51 -8.53 -1.21
CA PRO A 252 19.00 -7.41 -0.42
C PRO A 252 19.89 -7.09 0.80
N ALA A 253 20.75 -8.02 1.23
CA ALA A 253 21.68 -7.82 2.34
C ALA A 253 22.83 -6.85 2.01
N SER A 254 23.20 -6.68 0.74
CA SER A 254 24.22 -5.70 0.34
C SER A 254 23.68 -4.29 0.19
N GLN A 255 22.36 -4.11 0.27
CA GLN A 255 21.73 -2.79 0.20
C GLN A 255 21.93 -2.05 1.52
N THR A 256 22.18 -0.74 1.42
CA THR A 256 22.33 0.14 2.58
C THR A 256 21.06 0.95 2.82
N VAL A 257 20.74 1.21 4.09
CA VAL A 257 19.66 2.15 4.44
C VAL A 257 20.05 3.56 4.00
N THR A 258 19.13 4.23 3.31
CA THR A 258 19.25 5.62 2.87
C THR A 258 18.05 6.43 3.37
N PRO A 259 18.08 7.78 3.30
CA PRO A 259 16.92 8.60 3.65
C PRO A 259 15.65 8.31 2.83
N SER A 260 15.78 7.65 1.67
CA SER A 260 14.66 7.25 0.81
C SER A 260 14.19 5.82 1.03
N THR A 261 14.84 5.04 1.92
CA THR A 261 14.41 3.68 2.24
C THR A 261 12.97 3.70 2.78
N PRO A 262 12.04 2.91 2.21
CA PRO A 262 10.68 2.82 2.70
C PRO A 262 10.64 2.43 4.18
N VAL A 263 9.88 3.18 4.97
CA VAL A 263 9.76 3.00 6.42
C VAL A 263 8.32 3.09 6.90
N ARG A 264 7.98 2.32 7.93
CA ARG A 264 6.71 2.35 8.64
C ARG A 264 6.98 2.29 10.13
N THR A 265 6.31 3.16 10.89
CA THR A 265 6.49 3.30 12.34
C THR A 265 5.20 2.95 13.06
N VAL A 266 5.31 2.26 14.18
CA VAL A 266 4.21 1.93 15.09
C VAL A 266 4.61 2.31 16.51
N THR A 267 3.69 2.95 17.22
CA THR A 267 3.82 3.21 18.65
C THR A 267 2.72 2.47 19.42
N PHE A 268 3.14 1.62 20.35
CA PHE A 268 2.29 1.02 21.36
C PHE A 268 2.26 1.90 22.60
N VAL A 269 1.07 2.15 23.13
CA VAL A 269 0.88 2.93 24.37
C VAL A 269 0.07 2.08 25.34
N ARG A 270 0.64 1.78 26.50
CA ARG A 270 -0.07 1.10 27.57
C ARG A 270 -1.01 2.08 28.26
N ARG A 271 -2.30 1.76 28.33
CA ARG A 271 -3.29 2.57 29.02
C ARG A 271 -4.41 1.70 29.57
N ILE A 272 -4.62 1.77 30.88
CA ILE A 272 -5.85 1.29 31.51
C ILE A 272 -6.89 2.42 31.40
N PRO A 273 -8.05 2.18 30.77
CA PRO A 273 -9.13 3.16 30.69
C PRO A 273 -9.69 3.57 32.05
N GLU A 274 -10.65 4.49 32.05
CA GLU A 274 -11.38 4.85 33.26
C GLU A 274 -12.04 3.62 33.90
N TYR A 275 -11.96 3.54 35.22
CA TYR A 275 -12.50 2.46 36.03
C TYR A 275 -13.10 3.02 37.31
N TRP A 276 -14.01 2.25 37.90
CA TRP A 276 -14.63 2.53 39.18
C TRP A 276 -14.48 1.32 40.08
N PHE A 277 -14.48 1.55 41.38
CA PHE A 277 -14.43 0.48 42.36
C PHE A 277 -15.40 0.76 43.50
N ASP A 278 -15.88 -0.32 44.09
CA ASP A 278 -16.80 -0.28 45.21
C ASP A 278 -16.43 -1.35 46.25
N MET A 279 -16.96 -1.15 47.45
CA MET A 279 -16.79 -2.02 48.61
C MET A 279 -18.07 -2.82 48.82
N LEU A 280 -17.97 -4.12 48.61
CA LEU A 280 -19.03 -5.09 48.89
C LEU A 280 -18.81 -5.77 50.23
N ASP A 281 -19.88 -6.30 50.82
CA ASP A 281 -19.87 -7.12 52.03
C ASP A 281 -19.23 -6.46 53.27
N ALA A 282 -19.06 -5.13 53.25
CA ALA A 282 -18.62 -4.38 54.41
C ALA A 282 -19.77 -4.27 55.43
N PRO A 283 -19.60 -4.80 56.65
CA PRO A 283 -20.68 -4.86 57.61
C PRO A 283 -20.89 -3.49 58.29
N TYR A 284 -22.15 -3.09 58.48
CA TYR A 284 -22.50 -1.83 59.13
C TYR A 284 -22.50 -1.92 60.67
N ASN A 285 -23.02 -3.02 61.23
CA ASN A 285 -23.11 -3.25 62.67
C ASN A 285 -22.53 -4.62 63.00
N ILE A 286 -21.27 -4.65 63.44
CA ILE A 286 -20.60 -5.90 63.81
C ILE A 286 -20.69 -6.15 65.31
N PRO A 287 -20.86 -7.41 65.75
CA PRO A 287 -20.54 -7.83 67.11
C PRO A 287 -19.07 -7.54 67.44
N ARG A 288 -18.62 -7.77 68.68
CA ARG A 288 -17.19 -7.75 69.04
C ARG A 288 -16.44 -8.94 68.38
N THR A 289 -16.39 -8.94 67.06
CA THR A 289 -15.61 -9.88 66.23
C THR A 289 -14.22 -9.29 66.00
N PRO A 290 -13.16 -10.11 66.05
CA PRO A 290 -11.80 -9.64 65.77
C PRO A 290 -11.53 -9.37 64.28
N TYR A 291 -12.42 -9.81 63.37
CA TYR A 291 -12.24 -9.66 61.93
C TYR A 291 -13.53 -9.40 61.15
N ILE A 292 -13.38 -8.75 59.99
CA ILE A 292 -14.38 -8.59 58.92
C ILE A 292 -13.82 -9.10 57.57
N PHE A 293 -14.72 -9.36 56.62
CA PHE A 293 -14.38 -9.96 55.32
C PHE A 293 -15.05 -9.19 54.15
N PRO A 294 -14.69 -7.92 53.94
CA PRO A 294 -15.23 -7.16 52.83
C PRO A 294 -14.63 -7.64 51.49
N ARG A 295 -15.24 -7.22 50.39
CA ARG A 295 -14.78 -7.49 49.04
C ARG A 295 -14.68 -6.21 48.21
N CYS A 296 -13.65 -6.13 47.37
CA CYS A 296 -13.49 -5.09 46.37
C CYS A 296 -14.14 -5.56 45.07
N GLU A 297 -14.98 -4.72 44.48
CA GLU A 297 -15.44 -4.86 43.09
C GLU A 297 -14.80 -3.77 42.25
N VAL A 298 -14.25 -4.11 41.08
CA VAL A 298 -13.75 -3.16 40.10
C VAL A 298 -14.53 -3.33 38.81
N ARG A 299 -14.96 -2.22 38.21
CA ARG A 299 -15.65 -2.21 36.92
C ARG A 299 -15.03 -1.19 35.98
N ASP A 300 -14.94 -1.54 34.71
CA ASP A 300 -14.62 -0.60 33.64
C ASP A 300 -15.89 -0.17 32.90
N THR A 301 -15.73 0.52 31.77
CA THR A 301 -16.85 0.97 30.93
C THR A 301 -17.64 -0.16 30.26
N ILE A 302 -17.15 -1.41 30.33
CA ILE A 302 -17.73 -2.57 29.64
C ILE A 302 -18.41 -3.50 30.64
N SER A 303 -17.71 -3.90 31.70
CA SER A 303 -18.23 -4.84 32.70
C SER A 303 -17.51 -4.74 34.04
N ILE A 304 -18.07 -5.41 35.05
CA ILE A 304 -17.32 -5.81 36.24
C ILE A 304 -16.16 -6.71 35.81
N LEU A 305 -14.98 -6.47 36.38
CA LEU A 305 -13.77 -7.23 36.15
C LEU A 305 -13.78 -8.51 36.99
N THR A 306 -13.21 -9.58 36.45
CA THR A 306 -13.02 -10.82 37.21
C THR A 306 -11.92 -10.68 38.26
N ASP A 307 -11.93 -11.52 39.30
CA ASP A 307 -10.92 -11.49 40.35
C ASP A 307 -9.49 -11.68 39.79
N SER A 308 -9.32 -12.48 38.73
CA SER A 308 -8.02 -12.64 38.05
C SER A 308 -7.56 -11.34 37.40
N GLN A 309 -8.44 -10.69 36.64
CA GLN A 309 -8.14 -9.41 35.99
C GLN A 309 -7.76 -8.34 37.00
N VAL A 310 -8.49 -8.25 38.13
CA VAL A 310 -8.17 -7.31 39.20
C VAL A 310 -6.83 -7.65 39.85
N SER A 311 -6.63 -8.90 40.25
CA SER A 311 -5.39 -9.35 40.92
C SER A 311 -4.14 -9.20 40.04
N GLU A 312 -4.29 -9.32 38.72
CA GLU A 312 -3.18 -9.19 37.77
C GLU A 312 -2.83 -7.73 37.48
N ASN A 313 -3.82 -6.83 37.47
CA ASN A 313 -3.68 -5.48 36.91
C ASN A 313 -3.84 -4.34 37.92
N PHE A 314 -4.29 -4.60 39.14
CA PHE A 314 -4.54 -3.57 40.15
C PHE A 314 -3.94 -3.95 41.51
N ASP A 315 -3.49 -2.94 42.24
CA ASP A 315 -3.16 -3.05 43.66
C ASP A 315 -4.36 -2.60 44.47
N VAL A 316 -4.91 -3.54 45.25
CA VAL A 316 -6.08 -3.33 46.10
C VAL A 316 -5.61 -3.23 47.55
N CYS A 317 -5.76 -2.05 48.15
CA CYS A 317 -5.31 -1.74 49.49
C CYS A 317 -6.49 -1.33 50.38
N TRP A 318 -6.54 -1.91 51.58
CA TRP A 318 -7.58 -1.65 52.56
C TRP A 318 -7.00 -0.89 53.74
N PHE A 319 -7.68 0.18 54.13
CA PHE A 319 -7.27 1.06 55.21
C PHE A 319 -8.36 1.18 56.26
N MET A 320 -7.98 1.37 57.51
CA MET A 320 -8.92 1.67 58.58
C MET A 320 -8.41 2.81 59.44
N ALA A 321 -9.35 3.66 59.85
CA ALA A 321 -9.13 4.70 60.83
C ALA A 321 -10.05 4.48 62.04
N THR A 322 -9.56 4.79 63.23
CA THR A 322 -10.41 4.88 64.43
C THR A 322 -11.39 6.04 64.26
N ASN A 323 -12.70 5.79 64.43
CA ASN A 323 -13.71 6.83 64.26
C ASN A 323 -13.64 7.87 65.39
N LYS A 324 -13.87 9.15 65.06
CA LYS A 324 -13.78 10.30 65.98
C LYS A 324 -14.94 11.27 65.70
N ALA A 325 -15.51 11.84 66.77
CA ALA A 325 -16.68 12.73 66.68
C ALA A 325 -16.41 14.06 65.94
N ALA A 326 -15.20 14.62 66.08
CA ALA A 326 -14.78 15.84 65.38
C ALA A 326 -13.24 15.91 65.30
N ALA A 327 -12.65 15.27 64.28
CA ALA A 327 -11.24 15.37 63.94
C ALA A 327 -10.95 14.77 62.56
N THR A 328 -9.81 15.12 61.97
CA THR A 328 -9.28 14.40 60.80
C THR A 328 -8.98 12.95 61.17
N LEU A 329 -9.41 12.03 60.31
CA LEU A 329 -9.13 10.60 60.44
C LEU A 329 -7.73 10.29 59.93
N THR A 330 -7.02 9.41 60.63
CA THR A 330 -5.71 8.89 60.20
C THR A 330 -5.87 7.44 59.82
N TYR A 331 -5.70 7.16 58.53
CA TYR A 331 -5.86 5.83 57.97
C TYR A 331 -4.56 5.03 58.10
N GLN A 332 -4.69 3.77 58.51
CA GLN A 332 -3.61 2.79 58.51
C GLN A 332 -3.97 1.66 57.55
N GLN A 333 -3.02 1.20 56.75
CA GLN A 333 -3.24 0.04 55.89
C GLN A 333 -3.36 -1.21 56.76
N ILE A 334 -4.45 -1.95 56.60
CA ILE A 334 -4.76 -3.14 57.40
C ILE A 334 -4.92 -4.42 56.57
N GLY A 335 -4.85 -4.31 55.24
CA GLY A 335 -4.86 -5.48 54.36
C GLY A 335 -4.71 -5.13 52.89
N THR A 336 -4.54 -6.17 52.07
CA THR A 336 -4.40 -6.09 50.61
C THR A 336 -5.18 -7.20 49.94
N GLY A 337 -5.56 -7.00 48.69
CA GLY A 337 -6.25 -8.00 47.85
C GLY A 337 -7.76 -7.82 47.81
N ILE A 338 -8.41 -8.65 47.00
CA ILE A 338 -9.81 -8.47 46.61
C ILE A 338 -10.78 -8.80 47.75
N ALA A 339 -10.56 -9.90 48.46
CA ALA A 339 -11.43 -10.34 49.57
C ALA A 339 -10.59 -10.69 50.81
N PRO A 340 -9.99 -9.69 51.49
CA PRO A 340 -9.10 -9.93 52.60
C PRO A 340 -9.86 -10.21 53.90
N ARG A 341 -9.15 -10.84 54.84
CA ARG A 341 -9.53 -10.87 56.26
C ARG A 341 -8.91 -9.67 56.96
N LEU A 342 -9.73 -8.74 57.43
CA LEU A 342 -9.28 -7.47 58.01
C LEU A 342 -9.51 -7.44 59.52
N SER A 343 -8.53 -6.95 60.29
CA SER A 343 -8.64 -6.79 61.75
C SER A 343 -9.50 -5.59 62.13
N THR A 344 -10.29 -5.73 63.20
CA THR A 344 -11.10 -4.65 63.80
C THR A 344 -10.41 -3.93 64.95
N SER A 345 -9.13 -4.22 65.20
CA SER A 345 -8.36 -3.71 66.36
C SER A 345 -8.22 -2.19 66.41
N LEU A 346 -8.39 -1.48 65.30
CA LEU A 346 -8.34 -0.02 65.22
C LEU A 346 -9.70 0.65 65.53
N MET A 347 -10.77 -0.12 65.70
CA MET A 347 -12.09 0.43 65.99
C MET A 347 -12.15 0.97 67.43
N SER A 348 -12.82 2.11 67.62
CA SER A 348 -13.19 2.59 68.94
C SER A 348 -14.34 1.75 69.50
N ASP A 349 -14.24 1.35 70.77
CA ASP A 349 -15.31 0.65 71.50
C ASP A 349 -16.63 1.43 71.54
N SER A 350 -16.59 2.76 71.43
CA SER A 350 -17.76 3.64 71.52
C SER A 350 -18.19 4.26 70.19
N LEU A 351 -17.27 4.42 69.23
CA LEU A 351 -17.53 5.14 67.97
C LEU A 351 -17.29 4.29 66.71
N GLY A 352 -16.74 3.08 66.84
CA GLY A 352 -16.40 2.22 65.71
C GLY A 352 -15.16 2.64 64.94
N GLY A 353 -15.06 2.20 63.68
CA GLY A 353 -13.98 2.54 62.77
C GLY A 353 -14.52 2.89 61.39
N VAL A 354 -13.69 3.55 60.59
CA VAL A 354 -14.00 3.92 59.20
C VAL A 354 -13.08 3.11 58.28
N LEU A 355 -13.69 2.29 57.44
CA LEU A 355 -12.99 1.49 56.44
C LEU A 355 -12.88 2.28 55.13
N ALA A 356 -11.72 2.22 54.50
CA ALA A 356 -11.45 2.81 53.20
C ALA A 356 -10.81 1.78 52.27
N LEU A 357 -11.11 1.91 50.98
CA LEU A 357 -10.61 1.09 49.90
C LEU A 357 -9.88 1.99 48.92
N ASP A 358 -8.67 1.59 48.54
CA ASP A 358 -7.91 2.22 47.46
C ASP A 358 -7.55 1.15 46.41
N VAL A 359 -7.76 1.49 45.14
CA VAL A 359 -7.52 0.60 44.01
C VAL A 359 -6.74 1.38 42.96
N THR A 360 -5.48 1.02 42.78
CA THR A 360 -4.58 1.68 41.82
C THR A 360 -4.14 0.71 40.75
N PRO A 361 -3.96 1.15 39.49
CA PRO A 361 -3.49 0.26 38.43
C PRO A 361 -2.03 -0.07 38.68
N ARG A 362 -1.68 -1.34 38.50
CA ARG A 362 -0.29 -1.80 38.63
C ARG A 362 0.59 -1.12 37.60
N GLN A 363 1.78 -0.76 38.05
CA GLN A 363 2.85 -0.31 37.20
C GLN A 363 3.23 -1.43 36.20
N PRO A 364 3.66 -1.07 34.98
CA PRO A 364 4.08 -2.07 34.00
C PRO A 364 5.31 -2.83 34.49
N LEU A 365 5.49 -4.05 33.98
CA LEU A 365 6.71 -4.80 34.25
C LEU A 365 7.91 -4.11 33.60
N LYS A 366 8.98 -3.96 34.36
CA LYS A 366 10.26 -3.38 33.90
C LYS A 366 11.40 -4.29 34.30
N ALA A 367 12.47 -4.31 33.50
CA ALA A 367 13.72 -4.95 33.90
C ALA A 367 14.24 -4.30 35.20
N LEU A 368 14.60 -5.12 36.17
CA LEU A 368 15.24 -4.66 37.40
C LEU A 368 16.65 -4.20 37.07
N THR A 369 16.93 -2.93 37.35
CA THR A 369 18.25 -2.33 37.19
C THR A 369 18.86 -1.99 38.55
N VAL A 370 20.14 -2.33 38.72
CA VAL A 370 20.96 -1.99 39.89
C VAL A 370 22.24 -1.34 39.36
N ASP A 371 22.51 -0.11 39.77
CA ASP A 371 23.65 0.69 39.29
C ASP A 371 23.76 0.79 37.76
N GLY A 372 22.60 0.81 37.07
CA GLY A 372 22.52 0.87 35.61
C GLY A 372 22.70 -0.48 34.89
N CYS A 373 22.92 -1.56 35.63
CA CYS A 373 23.01 -2.91 35.07
C CYS A 373 21.70 -3.68 35.23
N ILE A 374 21.30 -4.41 34.18
CA ILE A 374 20.13 -5.30 34.23
C ILE A 374 20.49 -6.53 35.07
N LEU A 375 19.67 -6.82 36.08
CA LEU A 375 19.86 -7.99 36.91
C LEU A 375 19.31 -9.24 36.19
N THR A 376 20.11 -10.31 36.15
CA THR A 376 19.71 -11.60 35.60
C THR A 376 19.89 -12.71 36.64
N VAL A 377 19.04 -13.72 36.59
CA VAL A 377 19.15 -14.97 37.36
C VAL A 377 19.02 -16.13 36.38
N ASP A 378 20.00 -17.02 36.39
CA ASP A 378 20.08 -18.17 35.45
C ASP A 378 19.92 -17.77 33.97
N GLY A 379 20.50 -16.61 33.60
CA GLY A 379 20.44 -16.09 32.24
C GLY A 379 19.09 -15.46 31.84
N LYS A 380 18.14 -15.33 32.77
CA LYS A 380 16.85 -14.66 32.55
C LYS A 380 16.82 -13.30 33.25
N ILE A 381 16.21 -12.31 32.59
CA ILE A 381 16.03 -10.97 33.16
C ILE A 381 15.05 -11.03 34.32
N LEU A 382 15.42 -10.41 35.44
CA LEU A 382 14.48 -10.20 36.54
C LEU A 382 13.58 -9.01 36.23
N LEU A 383 12.27 -9.23 36.31
CA LEU A 383 11.25 -8.22 36.08
C LEU A 383 10.60 -7.81 37.41
N VAL A 384 10.37 -6.52 37.58
CA VAL A 384 9.70 -5.92 38.76
C VAL A 384 8.57 -4.99 38.32
N ARG A 385 7.65 -4.71 39.24
CA ARG A 385 6.58 -3.73 39.08
C ARG A 385 6.78 -2.58 40.06
#